data_AF-A0A7X8Q116-F1
#
_entry.id   AF-A0A7X8Q116-F1
#
_cell.length_a   1.000
_cell.length_b   1.000
_cell.length_c   1.000
_cell.angle_alpha   90.00
_cell.angle_beta   90.00
_cell.angle_gamma   90.00
#
_symmetry.space_group_name_H-M   'P 1'
#
loop_
_entity.id
_entity.type
_entity.pdbx_description
1 polymer ?
#
loop_
_entity_poly.entity_id
_entity_poly.type
_entity_poly.pdbx_seq_one_letter_code
_entity_poly.pdbx_strand_id
1 'polypeptide(L)'
;MIDNVFVVSTSKPSPIATPTPTPVQTVLYGDLNGDGNTDAIDFALLRSYLLGIKEFSYSKGFEAADVNDDAEVDSIDFALYRQFLLGIINVFPAGNK
;
A
#
# COMPACT_ATOMS: atom_id res chain seq x y z
N MET A 1 38.71 36.00 -47.14
CA MET A 1 38.43 34.93 -46.17
C MET A 1 37.66 35.59 -45.05
N ILE A 2 36.37 35.28 -44.89
CA ILE A 2 35.51 35.84 -43.86
C ILE A 2 35.28 34.75 -42.80
N ASP A 3 35.68 35.03 -41.57
CA ASP A 3 35.54 34.10 -40.46
C ASP A 3 34.11 34.19 -39.90
N ASN A 4 33.36 33.11 -40.11
CA ASN A 4 32.01 32.92 -39.57
C ASN A 4 32.10 32.63 -38.07
N VAL A 5 31.89 33.66 -37.24
CA VAL A 5 31.79 33.52 -35.78
C VAL A 5 30.43 32.90 -35.43
N PHE A 6 30.46 31.66 -34.95
CA PHE A 6 29.30 30.91 -34.48
C PHE A 6 28.87 31.43 -33.10
N VAL A 7 27.77 32.17 -33.03
CA VAL A 7 27.21 32.66 -31.77
C VAL A 7 26.23 31.61 -31.23
N VAL A 8 26.63 30.86 -30.21
CA VAL A 8 25.74 29.94 -29.48
C VAL A 8 24.89 30.76 -28.50
N SER A 9 23.60 30.89 -28.78
CA SER A 9 22.61 31.42 -27.84
C SER A 9 22.28 30.36 -26.78
N THR A 10 22.64 30.60 -25.53
CA THR A 10 22.26 29.76 -24.39
C THR A 10 20.87 30.15 -23.90
N SER A 11 19.89 29.25 -24.02
CA SER A 11 18.55 29.44 -23.46
C SER A 11 18.57 29.29 -21.93
N LYS A 12 17.93 30.24 -21.26
CA LYS A 12 17.73 30.30 -19.81
C LYS A 12 16.93 29.06 -19.33
N PRO A 13 17.41 28.28 -18.35
CA PRO A 13 16.65 27.15 -17.82
C PRO A 13 15.37 27.64 -17.10
N SER A 14 14.25 26.99 -17.42
CA SER A 14 12.95 27.18 -16.76
C SER A 14 13.02 26.70 -15.29
N PRO A 15 12.35 27.35 -14.33
CA PRO A 15 12.37 26.90 -12.94
C PRO A 15 11.72 25.51 -12.81
N ILE A 16 12.46 24.58 -12.21
CA ILE A 16 12.01 23.21 -11.87
C ILE A 16 10.79 23.33 -10.96
N ALA A 17 9.65 22.77 -11.39
CA ALA A 17 8.47 22.64 -10.54
C ALA A 17 8.85 21.76 -9.33
N THR A 18 8.69 22.31 -8.13
CA THR A 18 8.84 21.56 -6.88
C THR A 18 7.79 20.44 -6.85
N PRO A 19 8.16 19.17 -6.67
CA PRO A 19 7.17 18.11 -6.56
C PRO A 19 6.32 18.37 -5.31
N THR A 20 5.00 18.42 -5.47
CA THR A 20 4.07 18.38 -4.34
C THR A 20 4.28 17.05 -3.61
N PRO A 21 4.47 17.03 -2.28
CA PRO A 21 4.60 15.76 -1.55
C PRO A 21 3.33 14.95 -1.76
N THR A 22 3.47 13.76 -2.34
CA THR A 22 2.40 12.76 -2.40
C THR A 22 2.00 12.43 -0.97
N PRO A 23 0.71 12.56 -0.58
CA PRO A 23 0.29 12.14 0.74
C PRO A 23 0.63 10.66 0.92
N VAL A 24 1.41 10.35 1.96
CA VAL A 24 1.68 8.98 2.38
C VAL A 24 0.36 8.44 2.91
N GLN A 25 -0.37 7.70 2.09
CA GLN A 25 -1.54 6.97 2.55
C GLN A 25 -1.04 5.89 3.52
N THR A 26 -1.32 6.09 4.80
CA THR A 26 -1.04 5.15 5.87
C THR A 26 -1.94 3.94 5.65
N VAL A 27 -1.36 2.74 5.60
CA VAL A 27 -2.14 1.51 5.48
C VAL A 27 -2.79 1.19 6.81
N LEU A 28 -4.08 0.86 6.77
CA LEU A 28 -4.82 0.33 7.90
C LEU A 28 -4.76 -1.19 7.83
N TYR A 29 -3.98 -1.81 8.71
CA TYR A 29 -3.87 -3.27 8.74
C TYR A 29 -5.22 -3.92 9.00
N GLY A 30 -5.56 -4.87 8.13
CA GLY A 30 -6.82 -5.59 8.11
C GLY A 30 -7.99 -4.91 7.40
N ASP A 31 -7.84 -3.71 6.84
CA ASP A 31 -8.80 -3.11 5.91
C ASP A 31 -8.47 -3.54 4.46
N LEU A 32 -9.05 -4.65 4.02
CA LEU A 32 -8.71 -5.31 2.75
C LEU A 32 -9.52 -4.75 1.58
N ASN A 33 -10.60 -4.02 1.87
CA ASN A 33 -11.49 -3.43 0.87
C ASN A 33 -11.36 -1.89 0.75
N GLY A 34 -10.65 -1.25 1.67
CA GLY A 34 -10.40 0.19 1.71
C GLY A 34 -11.58 1.01 2.24
N ASP A 35 -12.49 0.42 3.01
CA ASP A 35 -13.67 1.09 3.56
C ASP A 35 -13.43 1.77 4.91
N GLY A 36 -12.21 1.65 5.46
CA GLY A 36 -11.78 2.23 6.71
C GLY A 36 -12.15 1.41 7.95
N ASN A 37 -12.76 0.24 7.78
CA ASN A 37 -13.06 -0.69 8.86
C ASN A 37 -12.18 -1.93 8.77
N THR A 38 -12.10 -2.65 9.89
CA THR A 38 -11.37 -3.92 10.00
C THR A 38 -12.35 -4.92 10.59
N ASP A 39 -13.04 -5.66 9.73
CA ASP A 39 -14.16 -6.49 10.17
C ASP A 39 -14.29 -7.84 9.44
N ALA A 40 -15.45 -8.48 9.60
CA ALA A 40 -15.70 -9.81 9.06
C ALA A 40 -15.77 -9.84 7.52
N ILE A 41 -16.00 -8.70 6.85
CA ILE A 41 -16.01 -8.58 5.40
C ILE A 41 -14.59 -8.77 4.86
N ASP A 42 -13.61 -8.10 5.48
CA ASP A 42 -12.20 -8.24 5.15
C ASP A 42 -11.71 -9.66 5.39
N PHE A 43 -12.12 -10.27 6.51
CA PHE A 43 -11.80 -11.67 6.79
C PHE A 43 -12.33 -12.63 5.71
N ALA A 44 -13.52 -12.37 5.17
CA ALA A 44 -14.08 -13.13 4.06
C ALA A 44 -13.31 -12.90 2.75
N LEU A 45 -12.79 -11.68 2.53
CA LEU A 45 -11.92 -11.37 1.39
C LEU A 45 -10.57 -12.09 1.51
N LEU A 46 -9.94 -12.07 2.68
CA LEU A 46 -8.71 -12.82 2.94
C LEU A 46 -8.90 -14.30 2.66
N ARG A 47 -10.00 -14.90 3.14
CA ARG A 47 -10.33 -16.29 2.84
C ARG A 47 -10.48 -16.55 1.33
N SER A 48 -11.17 -15.64 0.63
CA SER A 48 -11.41 -15.77 -0.80
C SER A 48 -10.12 -15.68 -1.60
N TYR A 49 -9.20 -14.81 -1.17
CA TYR A 49 -7.85 -14.68 -1.72
C TYR A 49 -7.04 -15.96 -1.54
N LEU A 50 -6.95 -16.48 -0.31
CA LEU A 50 -6.20 -17.71 0.00
C LEU A 50 -6.73 -18.96 -0.75
N LEU A 51 -8.00 -18.95 -1.13
CA LEU A 51 -8.62 -20.02 -1.93
C LEU A 51 -8.49 -19.80 -3.44
N GLY A 52 -7.86 -18.70 -3.89
CA GLY A 52 -7.74 -18.36 -5.32
C GLY A 52 -9.06 -17.98 -5.97
N ILE A 53 -10.06 -17.57 -5.18
CA ILE A 53 -11.40 -17.21 -5.67
C ILE A 53 -11.44 -15.75 -6.14
N LYS A 54 -10.76 -14.85 -5.42
CA LYS A 54 -10.83 -13.41 -5.68
C LYS A 54 -9.54 -12.70 -5.27
N GLU A 55 -9.06 -11.81 -6.13
CA GLU A 55 -7.97 -10.87 -5.83
C GLU A 55 -8.49 -9.62 -5.10
N PHE A 56 -7.63 -8.98 -4.32
CA PHE A 56 -7.95 -7.69 -3.70
C PHE A 56 -8.15 -6.61 -4.76
N SER A 57 -9.31 -5.93 -4.71
CA SER A 57 -9.59 -4.81 -5.61
C SER A 57 -9.02 -3.49 -5.09
N TYR A 58 -8.73 -3.43 -3.78
CA TYR A 58 -8.11 -2.28 -3.13
C TYR A 58 -6.59 -2.31 -3.36
N SER A 59 -6.00 -1.18 -3.75
CA SER A 59 -4.58 -1.09 -4.11
C SER A 59 -3.62 -1.35 -2.95
N LYS A 60 -4.08 -1.19 -1.71
CA LYS A 60 -3.35 -1.54 -0.49
C LYS A 60 -3.82 -2.84 0.15
N GLY A 61 -4.70 -3.60 -0.51
CA GLY A 61 -5.28 -4.82 0.06
C GLY A 61 -4.25 -5.88 0.42
N PHE A 62 -3.16 -6.03 -0.35
CA PHE A 62 -2.09 -6.96 0.00
C PHE A 62 -1.29 -6.52 1.24
N GLU A 63 -0.93 -5.24 1.32
CA GLU A 63 -0.23 -4.66 2.49
C GLU A 63 -1.13 -4.65 3.74
N ALA A 64 -2.43 -4.48 3.58
CA ALA A 64 -3.39 -4.58 4.67
C ALA A 64 -3.66 -6.03 5.10
N ALA A 65 -3.49 -7.01 4.19
CA ALA A 65 -3.71 -8.43 4.46
C ALA A 65 -2.54 -9.10 5.19
N ASP A 66 -1.31 -8.63 4.96
CA ASP A 66 -0.08 -9.02 5.67
C ASP A 66 -0.09 -8.38 7.08
N VAL A 67 -0.80 -9.02 8.01
CA VAL A 67 -1.07 -8.48 9.35
C VAL A 67 0.04 -8.83 10.35
N ASN A 68 0.99 -9.69 9.98
CA ASN A 68 2.21 -9.95 10.74
C ASN A 68 3.47 -9.25 10.17
N ASP A 69 3.37 -8.62 9.00
CA ASP A 69 4.44 -7.90 8.29
C ASP A 69 5.67 -8.80 8.09
N ASP A 70 5.41 -9.96 7.48
CA ASP A 70 6.42 -10.93 7.02
C ASP A 70 6.57 -11.00 5.49
N ALA A 71 5.86 -10.12 4.77
CA ALA A 71 5.79 -10.01 3.31
C ALA A 71 5.09 -11.16 2.60
N GLU A 72 4.44 -12.07 3.32
CA GLU A 72 3.56 -13.10 2.77
C GLU A 72 2.11 -12.82 3.18
N VAL A 73 1.15 -13.33 2.40
CA VAL A 73 -0.28 -13.30 2.76
C VAL A 73 -0.76 -14.74 2.75
N ASP A 74 -0.85 -15.33 3.93
CA ASP A 74 -0.98 -16.77 4.08
C ASP A 74 -1.90 -17.21 5.26
N SER A 75 -1.73 -18.45 5.70
CA SER A 75 -2.52 -19.02 6.79
C SER A 75 -2.26 -18.37 8.16
N ILE A 76 -1.11 -17.73 8.35
CA ILE A 76 -0.74 -17.03 9.58
C ILE A 76 -1.58 -15.75 9.71
N ASP A 77 -1.69 -14.96 8.64
CA ASP A 77 -2.58 -13.79 8.60
C ASP A 77 -4.01 -14.17 8.90
N PHE A 78 -4.49 -15.25 8.28
CA PHE A 78 -5.83 -15.75 8.52
C PHE A 78 -6.07 -16.13 9.99
N ALA A 79 -5.09 -16.75 10.65
CA ALA A 79 -5.17 -17.09 12.06
C ALA A 79 -5.16 -15.85 12.97
N LEU A 80 -4.36 -14.84 12.63
CA LEU A 80 -4.31 -13.57 13.37
C LEU A 80 -5.59 -12.77 13.20
N TYR A 81 -6.12 -12.68 11.98
CA TYR A 81 -7.38 -12.04 11.68
C TYR A 81 -8.53 -12.67 12.48
N ARG A 82 -8.58 -14.01 12.52
CA ARG A 82 -9.56 -14.71 13.36
C ARG A 82 -9.40 -14.38 14.85
N GLN A 83 -8.17 -14.32 15.36
CA GLN A 83 -7.92 -13.93 16.75
C GLN A 83 -8.38 -12.49 17.03
N PHE A 84 -8.19 -11.58 16.07
CA PHE A 84 -8.65 -10.19 16.16
C PHE A 84 -10.17 -10.10 16.26
N LEU A 85 -10.91 -10.76 15.36
CA LEU A 85 -12.37 -10.79 15.41
C LEU A 85 -12.94 -11.45 16.68
N LEU A 86 -12.17 -12.35 17.31
CA LEU A 86 -12.52 -12.98 18.58
C LEU A 86 -12.11 -12.16 19.81
N GLY A 87 -11.42 -11.02 19.63
CA GLY A 87 -10.92 -10.19 20.73
C GLY A 87 -9.77 -10.82 21.52
N ILE A 88 -9.11 -11.84 20.97
CA ILE A 88 -7.91 -12.46 21.57
C ILE A 88 -6.71 -11.53 21.43
N ILE A 89 -6.61 -10.87 20.27
CA ILE A 89 -5.72 -9.73 20.05
C ILE A 89 -6.58 -8.51 19.74
N ASN A 90 -6.14 -7.33 20.18
CA ASN A 90 -6.84 -6.07 19.90
C ASN A 90 -6.11 -5.20 18.86
N VAL A 91 -4.93 -5.66 18.42
CA VAL A 91 -4.08 -5.00 17.43
C VAL A 91 -3.30 -6.07 16.69
N PHE A 92 -3.11 -5.88 15.39
CA PHE A 92 -2.26 -6.76 14.59
C PHE A 92 -0.77 -6.54 14.89
N PRO A 93 0.07 -7.59 14.84
CA PRO A 93 1.51 -7.44 15.04
C PRO A 93 2.17 -6.40 14.13
N ALA A 94 1.72 -6.28 12.87
CA ALA A 94 2.21 -5.28 11.92
C ALA A 94 1.96 -3.82 12.37
N GLY A 95 0.92 -3.57 13.18
CA GLY A 95 0.59 -2.24 13.72
C GLY A 95 1.43 -1.79 14.91
N ASN A 96 2.32 -2.64 15.43
CA ASN A 96 3.13 -2.37 16.63
C ASN A 96 4.62 -2.10 16.34
N LYS A 97 5.00 -1.80 15.09
CA LYS A 97 6.39 -1.50 14.70
C LYS A 97 6.72 -0.01 14.78
#